data_AF-R9XDT8-F1
#
_entry.id   AF-R9XDT8-F1
#
_cell.length_a   1.000
_cell.length_b   1.000
_cell.length_c   1.000
_cell.angle_alpha   90.00
_cell.angle_beta   90.00
_cell.angle_gamma   90.00
#
_symmetry.space_group_name_H-M   'P 1'
#
loop_
_entity.id
_entity.type
_entity.pdbx_description
1 polymer ?
#
loop_
_entity_poly.entity_id
_entity_poly.type
_entity_poly.pdbx_seq_one_letter_code
_entity_poly.pdbx_strand_id
1 'polypeptide(L)'
;MTDDQCIYCKGKMEHRLWVQCEACPQWVHVQCIPEECLSGGDYPSRSSDIASFECGAHGAAPARLALKGKRRRVEVKEEPERAGTRRYRLRKRGPLDYIALNEGQDVRLRHEHPHQEAFGRCFAKWSGQGRTVTSAELLQSFGQLREPVLVADSERSGMQTPAMDVQVLADVLGADYPLDVMDVQSQQNERWTMGQWKEYMHTARGVRDRIRNVISLEVSHVPEFGPRIRRPRAVEDNDLVDIVWPAQPPQEVGAKPKVQKYVLMSAANAYTDFHLDFAGTSVYYSLLRGAKQFLLFPPTPHNLDAYKAWCDDDNQGLIFLGDRLQDGVAFSLRPGDLFMIPSGFIHAVYTPEDSFVVGGNYLSLRDLSTHIRIVRIEQETQVPKKFTFPKFERAMGLTAEWLLEDLPKRLQLVTQEHAAALLDYLRDTRLKYKPAHYHTKNTMLARLAKALGTQEPETES
;
A
#
# COMPACT_ATOMS: atom_id res chain seq x y z
N MET A 1 24.23 -0.14 37.31
CA MET A 1 24.86 1.18 37.12
C MET A 1 26.36 0.93 37.11
N THR A 2 26.94 0.73 35.94
CA THR A 2 28.39 0.52 35.78
C THR A 2 28.99 1.85 35.37
N ASP A 3 29.94 2.34 36.16
CA ASP A 3 30.55 3.66 36.06
C ASP A 3 30.99 4.04 34.62
N ASP A 4 30.46 5.14 34.10
CA ASP A 4 30.93 5.84 32.89
C ASP A 4 32.28 6.56 33.16
N GLN A 5 33.22 5.88 33.81
CA GLN A 5 34.52 6.45 34.17
C GLN A 5 35.65 5.76 33.41
N CYS A 6 36.48 6.55 32.73
CA CYS A 6 37.67 6.07 32.06
C CYS A 6 38.65 5.46 33.08
N ILE A 7 39.02 4.19 32.91
CA ILE A 7 39.90 3.46 33.85
C ILE A 7 41.31 4.06 34.00
N TYR A 8 41.79 4.80 32.99
CA TYR A 8 43.12 5.40 32.99
C TYR A 8 43.16 6.72 33.78
N CYS A 9 42.18 7.61 33.60
CA CYS A 9 42.15 8.90 34.31
C CYS A 9 41.22 8.90 35.53
N LYS A 10 40.40 7.86 35.71
CA LYS A 10 39.39 7.74 36.79
C LYS A 10 38.50 8.99 36.89
N GLY A 11 38.10 9.55 35.73
CA GLY A 11 37.28 10.75 35.65
C GLY A 11 37.99 12.08 35.97
N LYS A 12 39.31 12.08 36.19
CA LYS A 12 40.07 13.30 36.54
C LYS A 12 40.43 14.20 35.34
N MET A 13 40.25 13.71 34.11
CA MET A 13 40.55 14.45 32.90
C MET A 13 39.35 14.45 31.95
N GLU A 14 39.04 15.62 31.39
CA GLU A 14 38.01 15.79 30.36
C GLU A 14 38.64 15.65 28.97
N HIS A 15 38.50 14.47 28.36
CA HIS A 15 38.85 14.30 26.95
C HIS A 15 37.59 14.09 26.10
N ARG A 16 37.63 14.63 24.88
CA ARG A 16 36.46 14.60 23.97
C ARG A 16 36.31 13.29 23.19
N LEU A 17 37.39 12.52 23.04
CA LEU A 17 37.39 11.34 22.18
C LEU A 17 37.44 10.05 23.01
N TRP A 18 36.39 9.25 22.88
CA TRP A 18 36.20 7.99 23.59
C TRP A 18 36.26 6.81 22.63
N VAL A 19 36.70 5.66 23.15
CA VAL A 19 36.69 4.38 22.44
C VAL A 19 36.25 3.26 23.39
N GLN A 20 35.41 2.36 22.88
CA GLN A 20 34.94 1.18 23.60
C GLN A 20 35.79 -0.04 23.26
N CYS A 21 36.02 -0.91 24.24
CA CYS A 21 36.65 -2.21 23.98
C CYS A 21 35.74 -3.12 23.14
N GLU A 22 36.31 -3.86 22.18
CA GLU A 22 35.54 -4.81 21.37
C GLU A 22 35.09 -6.07 22.14
N ALA A 23 35.73 -6.37 23.27
CA ALA A 23 35.50 -7.58 24.06
C ALA A 23 34.69 -7.34 25.36
N CYS A 24 34.48 -6.09 25.78
CA CYS A 24 33.70 -5.75 26.98
C CYS A 24 33.10 -4.34 26.92
N PRO A 25 32.13 -4.00 27.79
CA PRO A 25 31.48 -2.69 27.77
C PRO A 25 32.36 -1.53 28.28
N GLN A 26 33.66 -1.74 28.54
CA GLN A 26 34.55 -0.69 29.06
C GLN A 26 34.82 0.40 28.02
N TRP A 27 34.62 1.65 28.45
CA TRP A 27 34.98 2.86 27.69
C TRP A 27 36.23 3.52 28.27
N VAL A 28 37.09 4.03 27.38
CA VAL A 28 38.27 4.81 27.75
C VAL A 28 38.43 6.03 26.85
N HIS A 29 39.04 7.07 27.39
CA HIS A 29 39.52 8.18 26.57
C HIS A 29 40.68 7.70 25.70
N VAL A 30 40.65 8.07 24.43
CA VAL A 30 41.70 7.73 23.48
C VAL A 30 43.05 8.29 23.92
N GLN A 31 43.09 9.54 24.39
CA GLN A 31 44.32 10.17 24.90
C GLN A 31 44.85 9.58 26.21
N CYS A 32 44.05 8.78 26.94
CA CYS A 32 44.52 8.15 28.17
C CYS A 32 45.09 6.75 27.95
N ILE A 33 44.96 6.18 26.74
CA ILE A 33 45.58 4.91 26.39
C ILE A 33 47.09 5.13 26.25
N PRO A 34 47.97 4.36 26.92
CA PRO A 34 49.43 4.51 26.78
C PRO A 34 49.91 4.48 25.33
N GLU A 35 50.90 5.28 24.96
CA GLU A 35 51.42 5.38 23.58
C GLU A 35 51.92 4.04 23.02
N GLU A 36 52.50 3.19 23.88
CA GLU A 36 52.93 1.83 23.57
C GLU A 36 51.81 0.89 23.10
N CYS A 37 50.55 1.24 23.37
CA CYS A 37 49.38 0.49 22.95
C CYS A 37 48.90 0.89 21.53
N LEU A 38 49.44 1.96 20.94
CA LEU A 38 49.03 2.40 19.60
C LEU A 38 49.69 1.53 18.52
N SER A 39 48.91 1.14 17.52
CA SER A 39 49.44 0.39 16.36
C SER A 39 50.36 1.22 15.45
N GLY A 40 50.60 2.49 15.78
CA GLY A 40 51.53 3.40 15.10
C GLY A 40 50.94 4.80 14.83
N GLY A 41 51.76 5.85 15.01
CA GLY A 41 51.39 7.25 14.80
C GLY A 41 50.92 7.98 16.06
N ASP A 42 50.59 9.26 15.91
CA ASP A 42 50.03 10.08 17.00
C ASP A 42 48.58 9.68 17.33
N TYR A 43 48.08 10.11 18.49
CA TYR A 43 46.67 9.92 18.85
C TYR A 43 45.73 10.49 17.77
N PRO A 44 44.69 9.74 17.36
CA PRO A 44 43.75 10.20 16.37
C PRO A 44 42.92 11.37 16.93
N SER A 45 42.61 12.33 16.06
CA SER A 45 41.74 13.47 16.41
C SER A 45 40.27 13.19 16.14
N ARG A 46 39.94 12.13 15.39
CA ARG A 46 38.57 11.74 15.00
C ARG A 46 38.33 10.26 15.25
N SER A 47 37.11 9.90 15.63
CA SER A 47 36.70 8.50 15.80
C SER A 47 36.77 7.69 14.50
N SER A 48 36.67 8.35 13.35
CA SER A 48 36.80 7.74 12.02
C SER A 48 38.16 7.06 11.79
N ASP A 49 39.20 7.53 12.47
CA ASP A 49 40.58 7.11 12.26
C ASP A 49 40.96 5.89 13.13
N ILE A 50 40.06 5.49 14.03
CA ILE A 50 40.21 4.32 14.89
C ILE A 50 39.67 3.10 14.13
N ALA A 51 40.45 2.03 14.08
CA ALA A 51 40.07 0.74 13.48
C ALA A 51 39.44 -0.18 14.53
N SER A 52 40.09 -0.35 15.69
CA SER A 52 39.60 -1.17 16.81
C SER A 52 40.34 -0.82 18.10
N PHE A 53 39.76 -1.22 19.24
CA PHE A 53 40.41 -1.14 20.55
C PHE A 53 40.12 -2.38 21.40
N GLU A 54 41.18 -2.97 21.95
CA GLU A 54 41.10 -4.08 22.92
C GLU A 54 41.78 -3.66 24.23
N CYS A 55 41.08 -3.81 25.35
CA CYS A 55 41.62 -3.48 26.66
C CYS A 55 42.46 -4.64 27.24
N GLY A 56 43.36 -4.33 28.16
CA GLY A 56 44.29 -5.31 28.74
C GLY A 56 43.64 -6.40 29.61
N ALA A 57 42.33 -6.34 29.86
CA ALA A 57 41.61 -7.35 30.63
C ALA A 57 41.34 -8.66 29.85
N HIS A 58 41.55 -8.67 28.53
CA HIS A 58 41.16 -9.80 27.65
C HIS A 58 42.34 -10.59 27.07
N GLY A 59 43.46 -10.67 27.82
CA GLY A 59 44.54 -11.64 27.53
C GLY A 59 45.53 -11.24 26.44
N ALA A 60 45.28 -10.14 25.71
CA ALA A 60 46.29 -9.44 24.93
C ALA A 60 46.83 -8.28 25.78
N ALA A 61 47.77 -8.57 26.68
CA ALA A 61 48.58 -7.54 27.31
C ALA A 61 49.81 -7.28 26.42
N PRO A 62 50.10 -6.01 26.04
CA PRO A 62 49.42 -4.78 26.41
C PRO A 62 48.13 -4.51 25.59
N ALA A 63 47.27 -3.63 26.12
CA ALA A 63 46.09 -3.12 25.42
C ALA A 63 46.47 -2.61 24.01
N ARG A 64 45.53 -2.64 23.06
CA ARG A 64 45.86 -2.29 21.67
C ARG A 64 44.81 -1.37 21.07
N LEU A 65 45.25 -0.18 20.65
CA LEU A 65 44.48 0.77 19.83
C LEU A 65 44.98 0.69 18.38
N ALA A 66 44.18 0.11 17.50
CA ALA A 66 44.50 0.03 16.09
C ALA A 66 43.98 1.28 15.35
N LEU A 67 44.85 1.92 14.56
CA LEU A 67 44.48 3.05 13.69
C LEU A 67 44.27 2.58 12.25
N LYS A 68 43.31 3.19 11.55
CA LYS A 68 43.11 2.93 10.11
C LYS A 68 44.28 3.51 9.33
N GLY A 69 45.05 2.65 8.66
CA GLY A 69 46.14 3.09 7.80
C GLY A 69 45.67 4.10 6.74
N LYS A 70 46.43 5.19 6.55
CA LYS A 70 46.22 6.11 5.42
C LYS A 70 46.26 5.30 4.13
N ARG A 71 45.14 5.28 3.37
CA ARG A 71 45.06 4.60 2.06
C ARG A 71 46.13 5.16 1.12
N ARG A 72 47.28 4.49 1.03
CA ARG A 72 48.22 4.66 -0.08
C ARG A 72 47.69 3.82 -1.23
N ARG A 73 47.37 4.49 -2.33
CA ARG A 73 46.98 3.89 -3.62
C ARG A 73 48.18 3.09 -4.13
N VAL A 74 48.08 1.76 -4.18
CA VAL A 74 49.10 0.89 -4.79
C VAL A 74 48.42 -0.01 -5.81
N GLU A 75 49.01 -0.03 -7.00
CA GLU A 75 48.62 -0.81 -8.17
C GLU A 75 48.73 -2.32 -7.90
N VAL A 76 47.79 -3.07 -8.50
CA VAL A 76 47.63 -4.52 -8.33
C VAL A 76 48.76 -5.26 -9.06
N LYS A 77 49.45 -6.15 -8.35
CA LYS A 77 50.18 -7.29 -8.93
C LYS A 77 49.67 -8.59 -8.32
N GLU A 78 49.46 -9.57 -9.17
CA GLU A 78 48.88 -10.88 -8.86
C GLU A 78 49.88 -11.89 -8.24
N GLU A 79 49.28 -12.89 -7.58
CA GLU A 79 49.75 -14.23 -7.14
C GLU A 79 50.41 -14.43 -5.75
N PRO A 80 50.36 -15.64 -5.14
CA PRO A 80 49.50 -16.82 -5.37
C PRO A 80 48.72 -17.29 -4.11
N GLU A 81 47.78 -18.22 -4.32
CA GLU A 81 46.91 -18.82 -3.30
C GLU A 81 47.67 -19.53 -2.16
N ARG A 82 47.28 -19.23 -0.91
CA ARG A 82 47.58 -20.08 0.27
C ARG A 82 46.28 -20.55 0.91
N ALA A 83 46.17 -21.86 1.04
CA ALA A 83 45.09 -22.55 1.72
C ALA A 83 45.07 -22.21 3.22
N GLY A 84 43.90 -21.82 3.75
CA GLY A 84 43.73 -21.63 5.19
C GLY A 84 42.41 -20.96 5.59
N THR A 85 41.49 -21.77 6.10
CA THR A 85 40.28 -21.42 6.88
C THR A 85 39.13 -20.72 6.14
N ARG A 86 38.04 -21.46 5.93
CA ARG A 86 36.72 -20.93 5.52
C ARG A 86 36.26 -19.90 6.56
N ARG A 87 36.51 -18.61 6.32
CA ARG A 87 35.73 -17.54 6.97
C ARG A 87 34.29 -17.70 6.54
N TYR A 88 33.41 -17.95 7.51
CA TYR A 88 31.97 -17.84 7.33
C TYR A 88 31.72 -16.43 6.77
N ARG A 89 31.36 -16.33 5.48
CA ARG A 89 30.96 -15.06 4.89
C ARG A 89 29.69 -14.66 5.64
N LEU A 90 29.80 -13.73 6.60
CA LEU A 90 28.67 -12.91 7.01
C LEU A 90 28.09 -12.38 5.70
N ARG A 91 26.86 -12.79 5.36
CA ARG A 91 26.14 -12.30 4.18
C ARG A 91 26.36 -10.78 4.15
N LYS A 92 26.74 -10.22 2.99
CA LYS A 92 26.70 -8.76 2.79
C LYS A 92 25.29 -8.33 3.19
N ARG A 93 25.11 -7.80 4.40
CA ARG A 93 23.82 -7.28 4.85
C ARG A 93 23.55 -6.06 3.98
N GLY A 94 22.35 -5.98 3.40
CA GLY A 94 21.95 -4.85 2.58
C GLY A 94 22.06 -3.52 3.34
N PRO A 95 22.05 -2.38 2.63
CA PRO A 95 22.07 -1.07 3.28
C PRO A 95 20.93 -0.98 4.30
N LEU A 96 21.26 -0.62 5.54
CA LEU A 96 20.30 -0.45 6.64
C LEU A 96 19.57 0.88 6.50
N ASP A 97 18.31 0.92 6.93
CA ASP A 97 17.55 2.15 7.04
C ASP A 97 17.85 2.86 8.36
N TYR A 98 18.79 3.81 8.30
CA TYR A 98 19.17 4.63 9.45
C TYR A 98 18.09 5.63 9.87
N ILE A 99 17.14 5.96 8.98
CA ILE A 99 16.05 6.87 9.32
C ILE A 99 15.06 6.13 10.24
N ALA A 100 14.71 4.87 9.92
CA ALA A 100 13.82 4.07 10.75
C ALA A 100 14.44 3.78 12.12
N LEU A 101 15.75 3.49 12.12
CA LEU A 101 16.51 3.31 13.36
C LEU A 101 16.52 4.58 14.23
N ASN A 102 16.61 5.76 13.61
CA ASN A 102 16.57 7.05 14.30
C ASN A 102 15.16 7.41 14.81
N GLU A 103 14.11 6.87 14.20
CA GLU A 103 12.70 6.98 14.62
C GLU A 103 12.32 5.94 15.69
N GLY A 104 13.26 5.13 16.16
CA GLY A 104 13.03 4.11 17.19
C GLY A 104 12.37 2.82 16.66
N GLN A 105 12.37 2.60 15.34
CA GLN A 105 11.88 1.36 14.73
C GLN A 105 12.99 0.30 14.68
N ASP A 106 12.58 -0.98 14.56
CA ASP A 106 13.49 -2.11 14.39
C ASP A 106 14.40 -1.95 13.16
N VAL A 107 15.54 -2.66 13.17
CA VAL A 107 16.53 -2.65 12.09
C VAL A 107 15.89 -3.16 10.79
N ARG A 108 15.66 -2.24 9.85
CA ARG A 108 15.08 -2.52 8.53
C ARG A 108 16.12 -2.39 7.43
N LEU A 109 15.96 -3.17 6.36
CA LEU A 109 16.72 -2.99 5.12
C LEU A 109 16.13 -1.82 4.35
N ARG A 110 16.98 -0.94 3.84
CA ARG A 110 16.62 0.31 3.15
C ARG A 110 15.80 0.08 1.88
N HIS A 111 15.99 -1.05 1.22
CA HIS A 111 15.41 -1.33 -0.10
C HIS A 111 14.58 -2.61 -0.15
N GLU A 112 14.24 -3.17 1.01
CA GLU A 112 13.47 -4.42 1.12
C GLU A 112 12.44 -4.28 2.25
N HIS A 113 11.17 -4.51 1.91
CA HIS A 113 10.09 -4.50 2.90
C HIS A 113 10.15 -5.79 3.75
N PRO A 114 9.88 -5.76 5.07
CA PRO A 114 9.94 -6.96 5.92
C PRO A 114 9.07 -8.13 5.41
N HIS A 115 7.93 -7.83 4.81
CA HIS A 115 7.01 -8.83 4.26
C HIS A 115 7.42 -9.36 2.87
N GLN A 116 8.51 -8.89 2.26
CA GLN A 116 8.86 -9.27 0.89
C GLN A 116 9.13 -10.78 0.72
N GLU A 117 9.83 -11.41 1.67
CA GLU A 117 10.08 -12.86 1.62
C GLU A 117 8.79 -13.66 1.81
N ALA A 118 7.97 -13.27 2.79
CA ALA A 118 6.68 -13.92 3.06
C ALA A 118 5.72 -13.78 1.88
N PHE A 119 5.66 -12.59 1.27
CA PHE A 119 4.94 -12.34 0.04
C PHE A 119 5.42 -13.26 -1.07
N GLY A 120 6.73 -13.38 -1.31
CA GLY A 120 7.27 -14.26 -2.34
C GLY A 120 6.87 -15.73 -2.17
N ARG A 121 6.91 -16.24 -0.93
CA ARG A 121 6.48 -17.62 -0.63
C ARG A 121 4.97 -17.80 -0.87
N CYS A 122 4.16 -16.87 -0.40
CA CYS A 122 2.70 -16.94 -0.55
C CYS A 122 2.27 -16.74 -2.01
N PHE A 123 2.91 -15.81 -2.72
CA PHE A 123 2.73 -15.61 -4.16
C PHE A 123 3.01 -16.88 -4.95
N ALA A 124 4.12 -17.57 -4.67
CA ALA A 124 4.45 -18.84 -5.32
C ALA A 124 3.39 -19.93 -5.05
N LYS A 125 2.86 -20.00 -3.82
CA LYS A 125 1.79 -20.94 -3.43
C LYS A 125 0.50 -20.75 -4.26
N TRP A 126 0.11 -19.50 -4.51
CA TRP A 126 -1.17 -19.16 -5.15
C TRP A 126 -1.04 -18.78 -6.64
N SER A 127 0.16 -18.88 -7.20
CA SER A 127 0.42 -18.64 -8.62
C SER A 127 -0.22 -19.72 -9.51
N GLY A 128 -0.63 -19.33 -10.71
CA GLY A 128 -1.17 -20.26 -11.72
C GLY A 128 -2.66 -20.59 -11.56
N GLN A 129 -3.33 -20.01 -10.57
CA GLN A 129 -4.77 -20.18 -10.33
C GLN A 129 -5.61 -19.05 -10.94
N GLY A 130 -4.96 -18.06 -11.54
CA GLY A 130 -5.62 -16.88 -12.11
C GLY A 130 -6.37 -17.19 -13.41
N ARG A 131 -7.57 -16.64 -13.54
CA ARG A 131 -8.38 -16.75 -14.76
C ARG A 131 -8.09 -15.60 -15.72
N THR A 132 -8.17 -15.90 -17.01
CA THR A 132 -8.15 -14.92 -18.09
C THR A 132 -9.47 -14.96 -18.84
N VAL A 133 -9.99 -13.81 -19.24
CA VAL A 133 -11.22 -13.66 -20.04
C VAL A 133 -10.98 -12.71 -21.20
N THR A 134 -11.81 -12.79 -22.24
CA THR A 134 -11.81 -11.77 -23.29
C THR A 134 -12.63 -10.54 -22.87
N SER A 135 -12.39 -9.40 -23.52
CA SER A 135 -13.15 -8.17 -23.37
C SER A 135 -14.63 -8.36 -23.68
N ALA A 136 -14.94 -9.21 -24.67
CA ALA A 136 -16.32 -9.56 -25.03
C ALA A 136 -17.00 -10.37 -23.92
N GLU A 137 -16.33 -11.37 -23.37
CA GLU A 137 -16.83 -12.16 -22.23
C GLU A 137 -17.02 -11.28 -20.99
N LEU A 138 -16.05 -10.41 -20.68
CA LEU A 138 -16.13 -9.48 -19.56
C LEU A 138 -17.37 -8.57 -19.68
N LEU A 139 -17.65 -8.07 -20.89
CA LEU A 139 -18.81 -7.23 -21.14
C LEU A 139 -20.13 -8.02 -21.03
N GLN A 140 -20.21 -9.20 -21.65
CA GLN A 140 -21.43 -10.01 -21.69
C GLN A 140 -21.79 -10.63 -20.33
N SER A 141 -20.78 -11.02 -19.54
CA SER A 141 -20.94 -11.73 -18.27
C SER A 141 -20.47 -10.92 -17.06
N PHE A 142 -20.46 -9.58 -17.17
CA PHE A 142 -20.02 -8.70 -16.09
C PHE A 142 -20.73 -8.99 -14.76
N GLY A 143 -22.05 -9.22 -14.80
CA GLY A 143 -22.88 -9.57 -13.64
C GLY A 143 -22.52 -10.89 -12.96
N GLN A 144 -21.67 -11.72 -13.58
CA GLN A 144 -21.21 -13.01 -13.07
C GLN A 144 -19.73 -13.00 -12.69
N LEU A 145 -19.02 -11.87 -12.81
CA LEU A 145 -17.62 -11.77 -12.44
C LEU A 145 -17.47 -11.81 -10.91
N ARG A 146 -17.05 -12.97 -10.39
CA ARG A 146 -16.87 -13.25 -8.95
C ARG A 146 -15.42 -13.40 -8.51
N GLU A 147 -14.50 -13.53 -9.45
CA GLU A 147 -13.07 -13.73 -9.21
C GLU A 147 -12.23 -12.72 -9.99
N PRO A 148 -10.99 -12.42 -9.58
CA PRO A 148 -10.12 -11.53 -10.31
C PRO A 148 -9.72 -12.14 -11.66
N VAL A 149 -9.68 -11.31 -12.70
CA VAL A 149 -9.38 -11.78 -14.06
C VAL A 149 -8.43 -10.84 -14.78
N LEU A 150 -7.55 -11.42 -15.59
CA LEU A 150 -6.83 -10.70 -16.64
C LEU A 150 -7.67 -10.68 -17.91
N VAL A 151 -7.65 -9.54 -18.61
CA VAL A 151 -8.31 -9.39 -19.92
C VAL A 151 -7.30 -9.67 -21.03
N ALA A 152 -7.51 -10.77 -21.78
CA ALA A 152 -6.56 -11.25 -22.79
C ALA A 152 -6.33 -10.27 -23.95
N ASP A 153 -7.40 -9.61 -24.39
CA ASP A 153 -7.46 -8.68 -25.52
C ASP A 153 -7.83 -7.27 -24.99
N SER A 154 -7.02 -6.76 -24.06
CA SER A 154 -7.25 -5.50 -23.34
C SER A 154 -7.49 -4.31 -24.27
N GLU A 155 -6.92 -4.32 -25.47
CA GLU A 155 -7.10 -3.30 -26.51
C GLU A 155 -8.55 -3.22 -27.03
N ARG A 156 -9.32 -4.30 -26.86
CA ARG A 156 -10.74 -4.39 -27.26
C ARG A 156 -11.71 -4.04 -26.13
N SER A 157 -11.20 -3.75 -24.93
CA SER A 157 -12.03 -3.43 -23.76
C SER A 157 -12.76 -2.09 -23.87
N GLY A 158 -12.37 -1.24 -24.82
CA GLY A 158 -12.83 0.14 -24.94
C GLY A 158 -12.10 1.13 -24.04
N MET A 159 -11.20 0.64 -23.17
CA MET A 159 -10.33 1.49 -22.35
C MET A 159 -9.42 2.33 -23.23
N GLN A 160 -9.24 3.60 -22.87
CA GLN A 160 -8.31 4.51 -23.55
C GLN A 160 -7.53 5.31 -22.50
N THR A 161 -6.23 5.41 -22.69
CA THR A 161 -5.35 6.21 -21.83
C THR A 161 -4.50 7.12 -22.70
N PRO A 162 -4.40 8.42 -22.41
CA PRO A 162 -3.47 9.27 -23.15
C PRO A 162 -2.04 8.85 -22.81
N ALA A 163 -1.13 9.04 -23.76
CA ALA A 163 0.29 8.85 -23.49
C ALA A 163 0.73 9.82 -22.38
N MET A 164 1.19 9.28 -21.26
CA MET A 164 1.63 10.05 -20.10
C MET A 164 2.73 9.30 -19.36
N ASP A 165 3.56 10.07 -18.66
CA ASP A 165 4.52 9.59 -17.67
C ASP A 165 4.69 10.68 -16.58
N VAL A 166 5.64 10.46 -15.66
CA VAL A 166 5.89 11.36 -14.54
C VAL A 166 6.23 12.79 -15.00
N GLN A 167 6.93 12.94 -16.13
CA GLN A 167 7.29 14.26 -16.65
C GLN A 167 6.05 14.97 -17.21
N VAL A 168 5.23 14.29 -18.01
CA VAL A 168 3.95 14.86 -18.53
C VAL A 168 3.01 15.26 -17.40
N LEU A 169 2.88 14.44 -16.36
CA LEU A 169 2.07 14.78 -15.18
C LEU A 169 2.57 16.05 -14.49
N ALA A 170 3.90 16.20 -14.33
CA ALA A 170 4.47 17.37 -13.69
C ALA A 170 4.28 18.65 -14.50
N ASP A 171 4.35 18.54 -15.82
CA ASP A 171 4.12 19.68 -16.72
C ASP A 171 2.65 20.14 -16.72
N VAL A 172 1.70 19.20 -16.62
CA VAL A 172 0.26 19.51 -16.58
C VAL A 172 -0.20 19.97 -15.20
N LEU A 173 0.19 19.26 -14.13
CA LEU A 173 -0.25 19.57 -12.77
C LEU A 173 0.51 20.76 -12.15
N GLY A 174 1.75 20.99 -12.62
CA GLY A 174 2.67 21.96 -12.04
C GLY A 174 3.53 21.37 -10.92
N ALA A 175 4.73 21.93 -10.74
CA ALA A 175 5.71 21.42 -9.77
C ALA A 175 5.24 21.49 -8.31
N ASP A 176 4.37 22.44 -7.97
CA ASP A 176 3.86 22.66 -6.60
C ASP A 176 2.59 21.87 -6.30
N TYR A 177 2.07 21.07 -7.25
CA TYR A 177 0.87 20.28 -7.03
C TYR A 177 1.06 19.30 -5.86
N PRO A 178 0.18 19.29 -4.85
CA PRO A 178 0.33 18.45 -3.67
C PRO A 178 0.05 16.98 -4.00
N LEU A 179 0.89 16.10 -3.47
CA LEU A 179 0.78 14.65 -3.59
C LEU A 179 0.89 13.98 -2.23
N ASP A 180 0.02 13.00 -1.99
CA ASP A 180 0.21 12.04 -0.91
C ASP A 180 1.14 10.92 -1.41
N VAL A 181 2.32 10.82 -0.82
CA VAL A 181 3.35 9.84 -1.17
C VAL A 181 3.54 8.89 0.01
N MET A 182 3.31 7.60 -0.23
CA MET A 182 3.50 6.57 0.78
C MET A 182 4.98 6.21 0.92
N ASP A 183 5.52 6.29 2.13
CA ASP A 183 6.76 5.61 2.51
C ASP A 183 6.45 4.12 2.68
N VAL A 184 7.10 3.30 1.85
CA VAL A 184 6.82 1.85 1.79
C VAL A 184 7.25 1.14 3.07
N GLN A 185 8.25 1.61 3.80
CA GLN A 185 8.68 0.93 5.01
C GLN A 185 7.72 1.19 6.17
N SER A 186 7.31 2.44 6.35
CA SER A 186 6.38 2.80 7.43
C SER A 186 4.91 2.51 7.08
N GLN A 187 4.59 2.33 5.80
CA GLN A 187 3.22 2.31 5.26
C GLN A 187 2.44 3.60 5.59
N GLN A 188 3.14 4.71 5.85
CA GLN A 188 2.54 6.02 6.15
C GLN A 188 2.69 6.98 4.97
N ASN A 189 1.75 7.93 4.86
CA ASN A 189 1.78 8.96 3.82
C ASN A 189 2.48 10.23 4.28
N GLU A 190 3.36 10.74 3.43
CA GLU A 190 4.01 12.04 3.50
C GLU A 190 3.41 12.99 2.45
N ARG A 191 3.42 14.29 2.74
CA ARG A 191 3.01 15.31 1.76
C ARG A 191 4.21 15.77 0.95
N TRP A 192 4.14 15.54 -0.34
CA TRP A 192 5.15 15.94 -1.31
C TRP A 192 4.52 16.85 -2.36
N THR A 193 5.36 17.47 -3.20
CA THR A 193 4.92 18.09 -4.43
C THR A 193 5.22 17.21 -5.64
N MET A 194 4.50 17.42 -6.74
CA MET A 194 4.74 16.73 -8.02
C MET A 194 6.18 16.95 -8.53
N GLY A 195 6.77 18.12 -8.28
CA GLY A 195 8.18 18.40 -8.58
C GLY A 195 9.14 17.52 -7.79
N GLN A 196 8.91 17.36 -6.47
CA GLN A 196 9.72 16.47 -5.62
C GLN A 196 9.57 15.00 -6.06
N TRP A 197 8.35 14.57 -6.37
CA TRP A 197 8.10 13.21 -6.86
C TRP A 197 8.81 12.93 -8.19
N LYS A 198 8.76 13.90 -9.11
CA LYS A 198 9.48 13.83 -10.38
C LYS A 198 10.97 13.66 -10.18
N GLU A 199 11.60 14.50 -9.37
CA GLU A 199 13.03 14.42 -9.03
C GLU A 199 13.39 13.03 -8.46
N TYR A 200 12.57 12.53 -7.53
CA TYR A 200 12.74 11.22 -6.92
C TYR A 200 12.67 10.07 -7.94
N MET A 201 11.70 10.09 -8.86
CA MET A 201 11.56 9.05 -9.87
C MET A 201 12.69 9.08 -10.90
N HIS A 202 13.25 10.26 -11.22
CA HIS A 202 14.43 10.39 -12.07
C HIS A 202 15.75 10.05 -11.37
N THR A 203 15.78 10.08 -10.04
CA THR A 203 16.94 9.64 -9.27
C THR A 203 17.16 8.13 -9.47
N ALA A 204 18.41 7.74 -9.74
CA ALA A 204 18.77 6.33 -9.95
C ALA A 204 18.40 5.48 -8.73
N ARG A 205 17.80 4.30 -8.98
CA ARG A 205 17.21 3.41 -7.95
C ARG A 205 18.11 3.17 -6.73
N GLY A 206 19.40 2.87 -6.94
CA GLY A 206 20.36 2.59 -5.86
C GLY A 206 20.79 3.80 -5.03
N VAL A 207 20.41 5.02 -5.44
CA VAL A 207 20.75 6.28 -4.77
C VAL A 207 19.54 6.84 -4.01
N ARG A 208 18.31 6.41 -4.35
CA ARG A 208 17.08 6.83 -3.66
C ARG A 208 17.19 6.57 -2.16
N ASP A 209 16.68 7.51 -1.37
CA ASP A 209 16.77 7.53 0.08
C ASP A 209 15.92 6.44 0.74
N ARG A 210 14.66 6.32 0.32
CA ARG A 210 13.70 5.28 0.70
C ARG A 210 12.88 4.84 -0.49
N ILE A 211 12.16 3.74 -0.36
CA ILE A 211 11.18 3.30 -1.37
C ILE A 211 9.87 4.03 -1.12
N ARG A 212 9.37 4.71 -2.15
CA ARG A 212 8.13 5.48 -2.09
C ARG A 212 7.15 5.07 -3.18
N ASN A 213 5.88 5.35 -2.94
CA ASN A 213 4.78 4.96 -3.82
C ASN A 213 3.68 6.02 -3.84
N VAL A 214 3.13 6.32 -5.01
CA VAL A 214 1.93 7.15 -5.18
C VAL A 214 0.82 6.24 -5.69
N ILE A 215 -0.22 6.06 -4.86
CA ILE A 215 -1.37 5.18 -5.17
C ILE A 215 -2.71 5.92 -5.25
N SER A 216 -2.75 7.21 -4.89
CA SER A 216 -3.99 7.95 -4.64
C SER A 216 -4.16 9.23 -5.49
N LEU A 217 -3.36 9.41 -6.55
CA LEU A 217 -3.48 10.59 -7.43
C LEU A 217 -4.71 10.46 -8.34
N GLU A 218 -5.82 11.04 -7.91
CA GLU A 218 -7.09 11.12 -8.64
C GLU A 218 -7.03 12.23 -9.70
N VAL A 219 -7.35 11.93 -10.95
CA VAL A 219 -7.19 12.87 -12.08
C VAL A 219 -8.46 13.17 -12.85
N SER A 220 -9.65 12.74 -12.39
CA SER A 220 -10.91 13.02 -13.11
C SER A 220 -11.18 14.52 -13.27
N HIS A 221 -10.66 15.34 -12.37
CA HIS A 221 -10.84 16.78 -12.37
C HIS A 221 -9.84 17.55 -13.24
N VAL A 222 -8.80 16.88 -13.76
CA VAL A 222 -7.75 17.50 -14.58
C VAL A 222 -8.21 17.48 -16.04
N PRO A 223 -8.42 18.63 -16.70
CA PRO A 223 -8.99 18.70 -18.06
C PRO A 223 -8.21 17.90 -19.13
N GLU A 224 -6.90 17.80 -18.97
CA GLU A 224 -5.97 17.12 -19.89
C GLU A 224 -5.99 15.58 -19.71
N PHE A 225 -6.52 15.08 -18.58
CA PHE A 225 -6.52 13.66 -18.25
C PHE A 225 -7.93 13.09 -18.09
N GLY A 226 -8.75 13.68 -17.23
CA GLY A 226 -10.08 13.18 -16.87
C GLY A 226 -10.94 12.79 -18.08
N PRO A 227 -11.20 13.68 -19.05
CA PRO A 227 -11.96 13.37 -20.26
C PRO A 227 -11.26 12.40 -21.23
N ARG A 228 -9.93 12.29 -21.19
CA ARG A 228 -9.12 11.50 -22.12
C ARG A 228 -8.84 10.07 -21.64
N ILE A 229 -8.96 9.83 -20.34
CA ILE A 229 -8.98 8.48 -19.77
C ILE A 229 -10.40 7.93 -19.89
N ARG A 230 -10.61 6.97 -20.80
CA ARG A 230 -11.84 6.16 -20.85
C ARG A 230 -11.62 4.87 -20.10
N ARG A 231 -12.62 4.45 -19.33
CA ARG A 231 -12.55 3.21 -18.56
C ARG A 231 -12.93 2.03 -19.45
N PRO A 232 -12.66 0.78 -19.06
CA PRO A 232 -13.19 -0.37 -19.80
C PRO A 232 -14.70 -0.25 -19.96
N ARG A 233 -15.25 -0.58 -21.12
CA ARG A 233 -16.68 -0.45 -21.41
C ARG A 233 -17.56 -1.21 -20.42
N ALA A 234 -17.10 -2.38 -20.00
CA ALA A 234 -17.78 -3.17 -18.97
C ALA A 234 -17.92 -2.42 -17.64
N VAL A 235 -16.98 -1.52 -17.31
CA VAL A 235 -17.06 -0.63 -16.14
C VAL A 235 -17.97 0.55 -16.41
N GLU A 236 -17.83 1.23 -17.56
CA GLU A 236 -18.67 2.39 -17.91
C GLU A 236 -20.17 2.03 -17.93
N ASP A 237 -20.51 0.84 -18.42
CA ASP A 237 -21.88 0.37 -18.53
C ASP A 237 -22.47 -0.10 -17.17
N ASN A 238 -21.64 -0.37 -16.15
CA ASN A 238 -22.06 -1.02 -14.90
C ASN A 238 -21.66 -0.32 -13.60
N ASP A 239 -20.93 0.80 -13.66
CA ASP A 239 -20.60 1.58 -12.47
C ASP A 239 -21.88 2.18 -11.87
N LEU A 240 -22.21 1.76 -10.66
CA LEU A 240 -23.40 2.17 -9.93
C LEU A 240 -23.48 3.70 -9.81
N VAL A 241 -22.36 4.38 -9.61
CA VAL A 241 -22.34 5.83 -9.47
C VAL A 241 -22.71 6.50 -10.79
N ASP A 242 -22.29 5.96 -11.94
CA ASP A 242 -22.74 6.47 -13.24
C ASP A 242 -24.23 6.23 -13.50
N ILE A 243 -24.76 5.11 -13.00
CA ILE A 243 -26.16 4.72 -13.17
C ILE A 243 -27.10 5.59 -12.34
N VAL A 244 -26.77 5.84 -11.06
CA VAL A 244 -27.71 6.42 -10.09
C VAL A 244 -27.46 7.90 -9.81
N TRP A 245 -26.28 8.44 -10.13
CA TRP A 245 -25.98 9.84 -9.87
C TRP A 245 -26.55 10.72 -10.98
N PRO A 246 -27.39 11.73 -10.67
CA PRO A 246 -27.96 12.59 -11.71
C PRO A 246 -26.87 13.33 -12.47
N ALA A 247 -27.01 13.45 -13.79
CA ALA A 247 -26.07 14.19 -14.65
C ALA A 247 -25.95 15.67 -14.24
N GLN A 248 -27.06 16.27 -13.80
CA GLN A 248 -27.11 17.59 -13.20
C GLN A 248 -27.60 17.44 -11.76
N PRO A 249 -26.71 17.13 -10.80
CA PRO A 249 -27.12 16.85 -9.43
C PRO A 249 -27.65 18.14 -8.79
N PRO A 250 -28.85 18.11 -8.17
CA PRO A 250 -29.31 19.20 -7.33
C PRO A 250 -28.27 19.52 -6.25
N GLN A 251 -28.27 20.77 -5.76
CA GLN A 251 -27.30 21.24 -4.75
C GLN A 251 -27.23 20.30 -3.53
N GLU A 252 -28.37 19.73 -3.13
CA GLU A 252 -28.50 18.79 -2.01
C GLU A 252 -27.78 17.46 -2.25
N VAL A 253 -27.78 16.95 -3.48
CA VAL A 253 -27.08 15.72 -3.88
C VAL A 253 -25.58 16.00 -4.02
N GLY A 254 -25.26 17.16 -4.61
CA GLY A 254 -23.90 17.63 -4.84
C GLY A 254 -23.13 16.79 -5.87
N ALA A 255 -21.86 17.16 -6.08
CA ALA A 255 -21.01 16.53 -7.08
C ALA A 255 -20.78 15.03 -6.81
N LYS A 256 -20.62 14.28 -7.90
CA LYS A 256 -20.27 12.87 -7.90
C LYS A 256 -18.95 12.61 -7.17
N PRO A 257 -18.81 11.49 -6.42
CA PRO A 257 -17.53 11.10 -5.83
C PRO A 257 -16.46 10.87 -6.90
N LYS A 258 -15.25 11.36 -6.63
CA LYS A 258 -14.09 11.23 -7.52
C LYS A 258 -13.21 10.08 -7.05
N VAL A 259 -13.49 8.89 -7.56
CA VAL A 259 -12.75 7.65 -7.26
C VAL A 259 -12.53 6.78 -8.50
N GLN A 260 -12.85 7.32 -9.68
CA GLN A 260 -12.99 6.52 -10.88
C GLN A 260 -11.73 6.49 -11.74
N LYS A 261 -10.79 7.43 -11.56
CA LYS A 261 -9.62 7.61 -12.42
C LYS A 261 -8.41 8.03 -11.58
N TYR A 262 -7.55 7.05 -11.29
CA TYR A 262 -6.30 7.24 -10.59
C TYR A 262 -5.11 6.99 -11.52
N VAL A 263 -4.04 7.75 -11.28
CA VAL A 263 -2.72 7.47 -11.83
C VAL A 263 -1.82 7.03 -10.70
N LEU A 264 -1.28 5.80 -10.79
CA LEU A 264 -0.41 5.25 -9.76
C LEU A 264 1.01 5.19 -10.30
N MET A 265 1.96 5.62 -9.47
CA MET A 265 3.37 5.68 -9.80
C MET A 265 4.15 5.06 -8.65
N SER A 266 4.89 4.00 -8.94
CA SER A 266 5.52 3.20 -7.89
C SER A 266 6.99 3.00 -8.18
N ALA A 267 7.84 3.20 -7.17
CA ALA A 267 9.22 2.76 -7.27
C ALA A 267 9.34 1.23 -7.26
N ALA A 268 10.39 0.71 -7.88
CA ALA A 268 10.78 -0.69 -7.75
C ALA A 268 10.96 -1.07 -6.27
N ASN A 269 10.60 -2.31 -5.96
CA ASN A 269 10.47 -2.87 -4.61
C ASN A 269 9.38 -2.24 -3.74
N ALA A 270 8.51 -1.38 -4.28
CA ALA A 270 7.37 -0.90 -3.52
C ALA A 270 6.42 -2.04 -3.13
N TYR A 271 5.99 -2.01 -1.88
CA TYR A 271 5.05 -2.94 -1.28
C TYR A 271 3.89 -2.16 -0.67
N THR A 272 2.67 -2.56 -0.99
CA THR A 272 1.45 -2.10 -0.34
C THR A 272 0.86 -3.31 0.37
N ASP A 273 0.70 -3.21 1.68
CA ASP A 273 0.26 -4.34 2.50
C ASP A 273 -1.21 -4.73 2.25
N PHE A 274 -1.65 -5.81 2.89
CA PHE A 274 -3.01 -6.30 2.75
C PHE A 274 -4.04 -5.23 3.11
N HIS A 275 -4.99 -5.01 2.21
CA HIS A 275 -6.08 -4.08 2.42
C HIS A 275 -7.34 -4.51 1.68
N LEU A 276 -8.45 -3.92 2.10
CA LEU A 276 -9.68 -3.85 1.33
C LEU A 276 -9.75 -2.46 0.69
N ASP A 277 -10.11 -2.40 -0.59
CA ASP A 277 -10.51 -1.12 -1.20
C ASP A 277 -11.71 -0.54 -0.46
N PHE A 278 -11.78 0.79 -0.40
CA PHE A 278 -12.85 1.48 0.32
C PHE A 278 -14.23 1.06 -0.20
N ALA A 279 -15.16 0.85 0.74
CA ALA A 279 -16.48 0.24 0.55
C ALA A 279 -16.46 -1.09 -0.23
N GLY A 280 -15.34 -1.81 -0.22
CA GLY A 280 -15.15 -3.01 -1.04
C GLY A 280 -15.37 -2.72 -2.52
N THR A 281 -14.97 -1.55 -3.01
CA THR A 281 -15.14 -1.23 -4.44
C THR A 281 -14.46 -2.28 -5.32
N SER A 282 -15.02 -2.51 -6.50
CA SER A 282 -14.31 -3.24 -7.55
C SER A 282 -13.28 -2.32 -8.20
N VAL A 283 -12.23 -2.90 -8.77
CA VAL A 283 -11.11 -2.16 -9.38
C VAL A 283 -10.89 -2.61 -10.81
N TYR A 284 -10.64 -1.65 -11.69
CA TYR A 284 -9.96 -1.90 -12.97
C TYR A 284 -8.55 -1.33 -12.89
N TYR A 285 -7.58 -2.05 -13.44
CA TYR A 285 -6.16 -1.73 -13.30
C TYR A 285 -5.42 -1.98 -14.61
N SER A 286 -4.92 -0.94 -15.25
CA SER A 286 -4.14 -1.03 -16.49
C SER A 286 -2.69 -0.63 -16.26
N LEU A 287 -1.79 -1.58 -16.49
CA LEU A 287 -0.36 -1.37 -16.33
C LEU A 287 0.23 -0.79 -17.62
N LEU A 288 0.71 0.45 -17.57
CA LEU A 288 1.27 1.13 -18.75
C LEU A 288 2.78 0.91 -18.87
N ARG A 289 3.50 0.86 -17.75
CA ARG A 289 4.95 0.60 -17.68
C ARG A 289 5.30 -0.16 -16.40
N GLY A 290 6.38 -0.93 -16.43
CA GLY A 290 6.91 -1.66 -15.28
C GLY A 290 6.26 -3.03 -15.09
N ALA A 291 6.15 -3.46 -13.82
CA ALA A 291 5.63 -4.77 -13.44
C ALA A 291 4.94 -4.69 -12.07
N LYS A 292 3.87 -5.46 -11.91
CA LYS A 292 3.14 -5.58 -10.64
C LYS A 292 2.86 -7.04 -10.32
N GLN A 293 2.84 -7.36 -9.03
CA GLN A 293 2.45 -8.66 -8.52
C GLN A 293 1.35 -8.46 -7.48
N PHE A 294 0.22 -9.11 -7.70
CA PHE A 294 -0.93 -9.08 -6.79
C PHE A 294 -1.08 -10.44 -6.14
N LEU A 295 -1.34 -10.41 -4.84
CA LEU A 295 -1.77 -11.56 -4.05
C LEU A 295 -3.14 -11.22 -3.46
N LEU A 296 -4.18 -11.96 -3.84
CA LEU A 296 -5.57 -11.64 -3.52
C LEU A 296 -6.25 -12.82 -2.83
N PHE A 297 -7.20 -12.51 -1.94
CA PHE A 297 -7.98 -13.48 -1.20
C PHE A 297 -9.47 -13.08 -1.22
N PRO A 298 -10.39 -14.03 -1.45
CA PRO A 298 -11.82 -13.73 -1.57
C PRO A 298 -12.41 -13.28 -0.21
N PRO A 299 -13.48 -12.46 -0.21
CA PRO A 299 -14.19 -12.00 0.99
C PRO A 299 -15.05 -13.09 1.66
N THR A 300 -14.48 -14.27 1.90
CA THR A 300 -15.15 -15.32 2.67
C THR A 300 -15.33 -14.86 4.13
N PRO A 301 -16.32 -15.40 4.87
CA PRO A 301 -16.46 -15.09 6.30
C PRO A 301 -15.16 -15.30 7.09
N HIS A 302 -14.47 -16.43 6.87
CA HIS A 302 -13.17 -16.72 7.47
C HIS A 302 -12.14 -15.62 7.19
N ASN A 303 -11.95 -15.27 5.91
CA ASN A 303 -10.93 -14.28 5.51
C ASN A 303 -11.24 -12.87 6.05
N LEU A 304 -12.52 -12.46 6.07
CA LEU A 304 -12.93 -11.17 6.59
C LEU A 304 -12.78 -11.07 8.11
N ASP A 305 -13.06 -12.15 8.85
CA ASP A 305 -12.82 -12.19 10.28
C ASP A 305 -11.32 -12.18 10.62
N ALA A 306 -10.51 -12.91 9.85
CA ALA A 306 -9.04 -12.86 9.97
C ALA A 306 -8.48 -11.46 9.65
N TYR A 307 -9.03 -10.77 8.64
CA TYR A 307 -8.65 -9.40 8.31
C TYR A 307 -8.98 -8.42 9.44
N LYS A 308 -10.19 -8.46 10.01
CA LYS A 308 -10.57 -7.63 11.16
C LYS A 308 -9.64 -7.85 12.35
N ALA A 309 -9.42 -9.11 12.72
CA ALA A 309 -8.54 -9.46 13.83
C ALA A 309 -7.10 -8.99 13.61
N TRP A 310 -6.64 -8.90 12.35
CA TRP A 310 -5.33 -8.36 12.01
C TRP A 310 -5.29 -6.83 12.03
N CYS A 311 -6.35 -6.14 11.61
CA CYS A 311 -6.45 -4.69 11.73
C CYS A 311 -6.44 -4.23 13.20
N ASP A 312 -7.01 -5.03 14.10
CA ASP A 312 -7.09 -4.73 15.53
C ASP A 312 -5.84 -5.19 16.32
N ASP A 313 -4.82 -5.75 15.65
CA ASP A 313 -3.59 -6.25 16.29
C ASP A 313 -2.54 -5.14 16.41
N ASP A 314 -2.06 -4.86 17.62
CA ASP A 314 -0.99 -3.86 17.88
C ASP A 314 0.32 -4.17 17.12
N ASN A 315 0.51 -5.43 16.71
CA ASN A 315 1.68 -5.88 15.95
C ASN A 315 1.36 -6.11 14.45
N GLN A 316 0.28 -5.50 13.92
CA GLN A 316 -0.16 -5.63 12.53
C GLN A 316 1.00 -5.61 11.52
N GLY A 317 1.91 -4.64 11.65
CA GLY A 317 3.04 -4.43 10.74
C GLY A 317 4.17 -5.47 10.81
N LEU A 318 4.12 -6.40 11.77
CA LEU A 318 5.04 -7.55 11.88
C LEU A 318 4.38 -8.86 11.41
N ILE A 319 3.07 -8.85 11.22
CA ILE A 319 2.27 -10.04 10.91
C ILE A 319 1.93 -10.02 9.43
N PHE A 320 2.45 -11.00 8.69
CA PHE A 320 2.06 -11.22 7.31
C PHE A 320 0.68 -11.90 7.24
N LEU A 321 -0.37 -11.12 6.95
CA LEU A 321 -1.76 -11.61 6.97
C LEU A 321 -1.99 -12.79 6.01
N GLY A 322 -1.29 -12.85 4.88
CA GLY A 322 -1.46 -13.90 3.87
C GLY A 322 -1.26 -15.33 4.38
N ASP A 323 -0.61 -15.53 5.53
CA ASP A 323 -0.46 -16.85 6.17
C ASP A 323 -1.74 -17.30 6.91
N ARG A 324 -2.67 -16.37 7.20
CA ARG A 324 -3.94 -16.62 7.90
C ARG A 324 -5.14 -16.72 6.94
N LEU A 325 -4.96 -16.33 5.68
CA LEU A 325 -6.01 -16.28 4.66
C LEU A 325 -6.02 -17.57 3.80
N GLN A 326 -7.21 -17.87 3.26
CA GLN A 326 -7.50 -19.09 2.50
C GLN A 326 -8.02 -18.76 1.09
N ASP A 327 -7.90 -19.73 0.19
CA ASP A 327 -8.38 -19.65 -1.21
C ASP A 327 -7.80 -18.47 -2.00
N GLY A 328 -6.50 -18.23 -1.82
CA GLY A 328 -5.79 -17.13 -2.47
C GLY A 328 -5.59 -17.34 -3.97
N VAL A 329 -5.34 -16.25 -4.68
CA VAL A 329 -4.93 -16.25 -6.09
C VAL A 329 -3.85 -15.20 -6.30
N ALA A 330 -2.89 -15.46 -7.19
CA ALA A 330 -1.80 -14.55 -7.49
C ALA A 330 -1.67 -14.24 -8.98
N PHE A 331 -1.38 -12.98 -9.30
CA PHE A 331 -1.23 -12.46 -10.66
C PHE A 331 0.06 -11.66 -10.82
N SER A 332 0.78 -11.89 -11.91
CA SER A 332 1.84 -10.99 -12.39
C SER A 332 1.30 -10.18 -13.56
N LEU A 333 1.40 -8.86 -13.49
CA LEU A 333 1.02 -7.97 -14.57
C LEU A 333 2.25 -7.43 -15.28
N ARG A 334 2.10 -7.26 -16.60
CA ARG A 334 3.05 -6.67 -17.54
C ARG A 334 2.43 -5.48 -18.27
N PRO A 335 3.24 -4.62 -18.91
CA PRO A 335 2.72 -3.49 -19.66
C PRO A 335 1.72 -3.93 -20.74
N GLY A 336 0.56 -3.28 -20.79
CA GLY A 336 -0.56 -3.61 -21.67
C GLY A 336 -1.66 -4.45 -21.01
N ASP A 337 -1.39 -5.06 -19.85
CA ASP A 337 -2.41 -5.85 -19.15
C ASP A 337 -3.52 -4.95 -18.61
N LEU A 338 -4.75 -5.46 -18.69
CA LEU A 338 -5.92 -4.95 -17.98
C LEU A 338 -6.38 -6.02 -17.00
N PHE A 339 -6.42 -5.64 -15.72
CA PHE A 339 -6.78 -6.51 -14.62
C PHE A 339 -8.04 -6.01 -13.93
N MET A 340 -8.95 -6.93 -13.64
CA MET A 340 -10.24 -6.64 -13.02
C MET A 340 -10.31 -7.35 -11.67
N ILE A 341 -10.63 -6.60 -10.62
CA ILE A 341 -10.77 -7.12 -9.25
C ILE A 341 -12.22 -6.89 -8.80
N PRO A 342 -12.99 -7.95 -8.48
CA PRO A 342 -14.33 -7.83 -7.92
C PRO A 342 -14.34 -7.26 -6.50
N SER A 343 -15.53 -6.90 -6.04
CA SER A 343 -15.76 -6.34 -4.72
C SER A 343 -15.22 -7.22 -3.58
N GLY A 344 -14.52 -6.59 -2.63
CA GLY A 344 -14.16 -7.18 -1.34
C GLY A 344 -12.93 -8.10 -1.33
N PHE A 345 -12.16 -8.21 -2.41
CA PHE A 345 -10.92 -8.98 -2.37
C PHE A 345 -9.87 -8.30 -1.47
N ILE A 346 -9.43 -9.03 -0.43
CA ILE A 346 -8.31 -8.62 0.41
C ILE A 346 -7.03 -8.84 -0.39
N HIS A 347 -6.20 -7.82 -0.57
CA HIS A 347 -5.03 -7.98 -1.43
C HIS A 347 -3.82 -7.16 -0.99
N ALA A 348 -2.64 -7.70 -1.29
CA ALA A 348 -1.35 -7.04 -1.16
C ALA A 348 -0.67 -6.94 -2.53
N VAL A 349 0.14 -5.89 -2.72
CA VAL A 349 0.75 -5.59 -4.02
C VAL A 349 2.25 -5.38 -3.87
N TYR A 350 3.03 -6.12 -4.65
CA TYR A 350 4.48 -5.92 -4.79
C TYR A 350 4.81 -5.38 -6.18
N THR A 351 5.84 -4.54 -6.24
CA THR A 351 6.24 -3.80 -7.45
C THR A 351 7.68 -4.17 -7.83
N PRO A 352 7.92 -5.18 -8.69
CA PRO A 352 9.27 -5.57 -9.07
C PRO A 352 10.06 -4.48 -9.82
N GLU A 353 9.38 -3.61 -10.57
CA GLU A 353 9.99 -2.59 -11.42
C GLU A 353 9.28 -1.24 -11.24
N ASP A 354 10.00 -0.12 -11.43
CA ASP A 354 9.36 1.20 -11.45
C ASP A 354 8.16 1.16 -12.40
N SER A 355 6.98 1.48 -11.88
CA SER A 355 5.71 1.21 -12.56
C SER A 355 4.85 2.45 -12.69
N PHE A 356 4.07 2.47 -13.76
CA PHE A 356 3.12 3.53 -14.07
C PHE A 356 1.81 2.89 -14.52
N VAL A 357 0.71 3.28 -13.88
CA VAL A 357 -0.58 2.59 -13.97
C VAL A 357 -1.70 3.62 -14.08
N VAL A 358 -2.72 3.28 -14.84
CA VAL A 358 -4.03 3.93 -14.75
C VAL A 358 -5.03 2.91 -14.22
N GLY A 359 -5.79 3.29 -13.20
CA GLY A 359 -6.81 2.44 -12.60
C GLY A 359 -7.95 3.23 -12.03
N GLY A 360 -8.89 2.55 -11.39
CA GLY A 360 -10.01 3.20 -10.74
C GLY A 360 -10.94 2.26 -10.02
N ASN A 361 -11.67 2.82 -9.08
CA ASN A 361 -12.63 2.13 -8.24
C ASN A 361 -14.05 2.39 -8.75
N TYR A 362 -14.92 1.40 -8.58
CA TYR A 362 -16.34 1.53 -8.89
C TYR A 362 -17.18 0.64 -7.98
N LEU A 363 -18.44 1.07 -7.78
CA LEU A 363 -19.47 0.25 -7.14
C LEU A 363 -20.29 -0.44 -8.22
N SER A 364 -20.95 -1.55 -7.91
CA SER A 364 -21.84 -2.22 -8.87
C SER A 364 -23.09 -2.78 -8.20
N LEU A 365 -24.19 -2.88 -8.97
CA LEU A 365 -25.40 -3.57 -8.52
C LEU A 365 -25.12 -5.05 -8.19
N ARG A 366 -24.17 -5.64 -8.91
CA ARG A 366 -23.74 -7.04 -8.80
C ARG A 366 -23.22 -7.39 -7.40
N ASP A 367 -22.64 -6.43 -6.67
CA ASP A 367 -21.92 -6.66 -5.43
C ASP A 367 -22.47 -5.81 -4.25
N LEU A 368 -23.75 -5.39 -4.31
CA LEU A 368 -24.34 -4.51 -3.30
C LEU A 368 -24.21 -5.04 -1.87
N SER A 369 -24.53 -6.32 -1.62
CA SER A 369 -24.41 -6.90 -0.29
C SER A 369 -22.96 -6.89 0.21
N THR A 370 -22.00 -7.20 -0.66
CA THR A 370 -20.56 -7.13 -0.33
C THR A 370 -20.13 -5.71 -0.01
N HIS A 371 -20.50 -4.72 -0.83
CA HIS A 371 -20.15 -3.31 -0.57
C HIS A 371 -20.63 -2.86 0.82
N ILE A 372 -21.89 -3.15 1.15
CA ILE A 372 -22.49 -2.82 2.45
C ILE A 372 -21.76 -3.55 3.59
N ARG A 373 -21.43 -4.83 3.38
CA ARG A 373 -20.68 -5.62 4.37
C ARG A 373 -19.31 -5.03 4.65
N ILE A 374 -18.56 -4.64 3.61
CA ILE A 374 -17.24 -4.02 3.80
C ILE A 374 -17.36 -2.66 4.49
N VAL A 375 -18.37 -1.84 4.18
CA VAL A 375 -18.61 -0.58 4.91
C VAL A 375 -18.88 -0.81 6.40
N ARG A 376 -19.54 -1.91 6.78
CA ARG A 376 -19.69 -2.28 8.20
C ARG A 376 -18.33 -2.65 8.82
N ILE A 377 -17.49 -3.39 8.11
CA ILE A 377 -16.13 -3.72 8.54
C ILE A 377 -15.28 -2.45 8.71
N GLU A 378 -15.37 -1.47 7.80
CA GLU A 378 -14.69 -0.18 7.93
C GLU A 378 -15.13 0.57 9.20
N GLN A 379 -16.40 0.48 9.57
CA GLN A 379 -16.94 1.08 10.80
C GLN A 379 -16.44 0.35 12.05
N GLU A 380 -16.44 -0.99 12.03
CA GLU A 380 -15.94 -1.85 13.11
C GLU A 380 -14.44 -1.61 13.36
N THR A 381 -13.65 -1.54 12.29
CA THR A 381 -12.19 -1.30 12.33
C THR A 381 -11.81 0.19 12.39
N GLN A 382 -12.80 1.07 12.60
CA GLN A 382 -12.62 2.51 12.79
C GLN A 382 -11.80 3.22 11.71
N VAL A 383 -11.97 2.80 10.44
CA VAL A 383 -11.27 3.39 9.31
C VAL A 383 -11.55 4.89 9.24
N PRO A 384 -10.52 5.76 9.21
CA PRO A 384 -10.73 7.20 9.10
C PRO A 384 -11.54 7.57 7.86
N LYS A 385 -12.49 8.49 8.02
CA LYS A 385 -13.43 8.90 6.95
C LYS A 385 -12.77 9.39 5.65
N LYS A 386 -11.52 9.85 5.70
CA LYS A 386 -10.74 10.24 4.50
C LYS A 386 -10.34 9.04 3.62
N PHE A 387 -10.35 7.83 4.19
CA PHE A 387 -10.00 6.57 3.53
C PHE A 387 -11.22 5.71 3.22
N THR A 388 -12.44 6.20 3.46
CA THR A 388 -13.68 5.49 3.11
C THR A 388 -14.32 6.08 1.85
N PHE A 389 -15.24 5.33 1.23
CA PHE A 389 -15.87 5.77 -0.02
C PHE A 389 -16.63 7.10 0.18
N PRO A 390 -16.32 8.16 -0.58
CA PRO A 390 -16.98 9.45 -0.40
C PRO A 390 -18.48 9.35 -0.73
N LYS A 391 -19.33 9.79 0.20
CA LYS A 391 -20.80 9.82 0.03
C LYS A 391 -21.43 8.44 -0.25
N PHE A 392 -20.89 7.37 0.34
CA PHE A 392 -21.47 6.02 0.19
C PHE A 392 -22.96 5.95 0.56
N GLU A 393 -23.35 6.55 1.69
CA GLU A 393 -24.76 6.63 2.12
C GLU A 393 -25.67 7.24 1.05
N ARG A 394 -25.16 8.26 0.34
CA ARG A 394 -25.87 8.93 -0.76
C ARG A 394 -26.00 8.02 -1.96
N ALA A 395 -24.93 7.31 -2.33
CA ALA A 395 -24.98 6.34 -3.43
C ALA A 395 -26.01 5.23 -3.15
N MET A 396 -26.06 4.70 -1.92
CA MET A 396 -27.05 3.68 -1.52
C MET A 396 -28.49 4.22 -1.56
N GLY A 397 -28.74 5.42 -1.04
CA GLY A 397 -30.07 6.02 -1.10
C GLY A 397 -30.54 6.31 -2.54
N LEU A 398 -29.65 6.83 -3.39
CA LEU A 398 -29.93 7.03 -4.82
C LEU A 398 -30.19 5.69 -5.53
N THR A 399 -29.49 4.63 -5.14
CA THR A 399 -29.74 3.28 -5.65
C THR A 399 -31.15 2.79 -5.29
N ALA A 400 -31.60 3.02 -4.06
CA ALA A 400 -32.96 2.66 -3.65
C ALA A 400 -34.02 3.44 -4.42
N GLU A 401 -33.83 4.75 -4.63
CA GLU A 401 -34.75 5.55 -5.48
C GLU A 401 -34.77 5.04 -6.92
N TRP A 402 -33.59 4.83 -7.50
CA TRP A 402 -33.43 4.31 -8.86
C TRP A 402 -34.12 2.96 -9.05
N LEU A 403 -34.00 2.02 -8.10
CA LEU A 403 -34.69 0.73 -8.16
C LEU A 403 -36.22 0.87 -8.16
N LEU A 404 -36.75 1.86 -7.41
CA LEU A 404 -38.18 2.09 -7.25
C LEU A 404 -38.86 2.84 -8.41
N GLU A 405 -38.09 3.59 -9.20
CA GLU A 405 -38.61 4.40 -10.33
C GLU A 405 -39.26 3.56 -11.44
N ASP A 406 -38.76 2.35 -11.70
CA ASP A 406 -39.24 1.48 -12.80
C ASP A 406 -39.42 0.04 -12.31
N LEU A 407 -40.33 -0.14 -11.35
CA LEU A 407 -40.74 -1.45 -10.86
C LEU A 407 -41.64 -2.19 -11.87
N PRO A 408 -41.52 -3.53 -12.01
CA PRO A 408 -40.54 -4.40 -11.34
C PRO A 408 -39.19 -4.49 -12.07
N LYS A 409 -39.04 -3.84 -13.24
CA LYS A 409 -37.93 -4.04 -14.17
C LYS A 409 -36.56 -3.83 -13.53
N ARG A 410 -36.36 -2.72 -12.83
CA ARG A 410 -35.05 -2.42 -12.19
C ARG A 410 -34.77 -3.29 -10.98
N LEU A 411 -35.80 -3.69 -10.24
CA LEU A 411 -35.63 -4.58 -9.09
C LEU A 411 -35.16 -5.98 -9.50
N GLN A 412 -35.52 -6.44 -10.70
CA GLN A 412 -35.04 -7.71 -11.26
C GLN A 412 -33.55 -7.70 -11.63
N LEU A 413 -32.89 -6.53 -11.65
CA LEU A 413 -31.45 -6.41 -11.92
C LEU A 413 -30.59 -6.74 -10.71
N VAL A 414 -31.20 -6.86 -9.52
CA VAL A 414 -30.53 -7.23 -8.28
C VAL A 414 -31.14 -8.50 -7.71
N THR A 415 -30.35 -9.28 -6.98
CA THR A 415 -30.88 -10.42 -6.24
C THR A 415 -31.71 -9.96 -5.05
N GLN A 416 -32.57 -10.84 -4.53
CA GLN A 416 -33.32 -10.56 -3.31
C GLN A 416 -32.39 -10.27 -2.12
N GLU A 417 -31.26 -10.97 -2.03
CA GLU A 417 -30.21 -10.73 -1.03
C GLU A 417 -29.69 -9.28 -1.09
N HIS A 418 -29.35 -8.80 -2.29
CA HIS A 418 -28.80 -7.46 -2.48
C HIS A 418 -29.80 -6.36 -2.14
N ALA A 419 -31.05 -6.53 -2.56
CA ALA A 419 -32.10 -5.58 -2.26
C ALA A 419 -32.46 -5.58 -0.76
N ALA A 420 -32.46 -6.75 -0.11
CA ALA A 420 -32.66 -6.87 1.33
C ALA A 420 -31.51 -6.22 2.11
N ALA A 421 -30.25 -6.43 1.71
CA ALA A 421 -29.09 -5.79 2.32
C ALA A 421 -29.15 -4.26 2.20
N LEU A 422 -29.56 -3.74 1.04
CA LEU A 422 -29.77 -2.31 0.83
C LEU A 422 -30.87 -1.75 1.74
N LEU A 423 -32.01 -2.44 1.83
CA LEU A 423 -33.12 -2.06 2.71
C LEU A 423 -32.67 -2.02 4.18
N ASP A 424 -32.00 -3.07 4.64
CA ASP A 424 -31.48 -3.19 6.01
C ASP A 424 -30.47 -2.08 6.33
N TYR A 425 -29.53 -1.82 5.41
CA TYR A 425 -28.57 -0.73 5.56
C TYR A 425 -29.27 0.62 5.71
N LEU A 426 -30.21 0.96 4.82
CA LEU A 426 -30.87 2.28 4.83
C LEU A 426 -31.84 2.48 6.00
N ARG A 427 -32.31 1.40 6.64
CA ARG A 427 -33.13 1.43 7.87
C ARG A 427 -32.36 1.97 9.07
N ASP A 428 -31.03 1.94 9.05
CA ASP A 428 -30.22 2.54 10.10
C ASP A 428 -30.58 4.03 10.31
N THR A 429 -31.05 4.36 11.51
CA THR A 429 -31.53 5.70 11.88
C THR A 429 -30.40 6.73 11.93
N ARG A 430 -29.14 6.28 12.01
CA ARG A 430 -27.95 7.13 11.97
C ARG A 430 -27.71 7.72 10.57
N LEU A 431 -28.19 7.04 9.52
CA LEU A 431 -28.05 7.50 8.14
C LEU A 431 -29.04 8.63 7.82
N LYS A 432 -28.50 9.82 7.57
CA LYS A 432 -29.27 11.06 7.33
C LYS A 432 -29.57 11.30 5.85
N TYR A 433 -29.90 10.24 5.12
CA TYR A 433 -30.28 10.34 3.71
C TYR A 433 -31.65 11.02 3.55
N LYS A 434 -31.72 12.01 2.66
CA LYS A 434 -32.96 12.67 2.24
C LYS A 434 -33.26 12.31 0.78
N PRO A 435 -34.33 11.54 0.50
CA PRO A 435 -34.74 11.21 -0.86
C PRO A 435 -35.18 12.44 -1.64
N ALA A 436 -34.98 12.42 -2.96
CA ALA A 436 -35.43 13.48 -3.85
C ALA A 436 -36.90 13.29 -4.29
N HIS A 437 -37.33 12.03 -4.45
CA HIS A 437 -38.64 11.68 -5.01
C HIS A 437 -39.64 11.15 -3.97
N TYR A 438 -39.29 11.17 -2.68
CA TYR A 438 -40.12 10.68 -1.58
C TYR A 438 -40.21 11.70 -0.45
N HIS A 439 -41.39 11.79 0.18
CA HIS A 439 -41.62 12.70 1.29
C HIS A 439 -40.67 12.44 2.47
N THR A 440 -40.39 11.16 2.78
CA THR A 440 -39.43 10.78 3.84
C THR A 440 -38.64 9.54 3.43
N LYS A 441 -37.50 9.31 4.10
CA LYS A 441 -36.75 8.05 3.98
C LYS A 441 -37.64 6.85 4.31
N ASN A 442 -38.48 6.94 5.34
CA ASN A 442 -39.33 5.83 5.76
C ASN A 442 -40.39 5.46 4.71
N THR A 443 -41.00 6.43 4.02
CA THR A 443 -41.97 6.12 2.96
C THR A 443 -41.31 5.45 1.75
N MET A 444 -40.08 5.85 1.41
CA MET A 444 -39.26 5.18 0.40
C MET A 444 -38.96 3.73 0.81
N LEU A 445 -38.50 3.50 2.04
CA LEU A 445 -38.16 2.17 2.53
C LEU A 445 -39.37 1.24 2.66
N ALA A 446 -40.52 1.75 3.10
CA ALA A 446 -41.76 0.98 3.12
C ALA A 446 -42.18 0.51 1.72
N ARG A 447 -42.00 1.37 0.70
CA ARG A 447 -42.26 0.99 -0.70
C ARG A 447 -41.29 -0.09 -1.20
N LEU A 448 -40.00 0.02 -0.85
CA LEU A 448 -39.01 -0.99 -1.18
C LEU A 448 -39.30 -2.33 -0.47
N ALA A 449 -39.63 -2.30 0.82
CA ALA A 449 -40.00 -3.48 1.59
C ALA A 449 -41.24 -4.18 0.99
N LYS A 450 -42.26 -3.40 0.63
CA LYS A 450 -43.45 -3.92 -0.06
C LYS A 450 -43.10 -4.57 -1.40
N ALA A 451 -42.21 -3.95 -2.19
CA ALA A 451 -41.77 -4.49 -3.47
C ALA A 451 -40.96 -5.80 -3.33
N LEU A 452 -40.31 -6.00 -2.18
CA LEU A 452 -39.57 -7.22 -1.84
C LEU A 452 -40.43 -8.33 -1.22
N GLY A 453 -41.72 -8.10 -0.99
CA GLY A 453 -42.59 -9.04 -0.29
C GLY A 453 -42.25 -9.18 1.21
N THR A 454 -41.41 -8.30 1.76
CA THR A 454 -41.12 -8.22 3.18
C THR A 454 -42.16 -7.30 3.82
N GLN A 455 -43.32 -7.83 4.21
CA GLN A 455 -44.24 -7.06 5.05
C GLN A 455 -43.60 -6.81 6.42
N GLU A 456 -43.58 -5.55 6.88
CA GLU A 456 -43.46 -5.26 8.31
C GLU A 456 -44.76 -5.77 8.97
N PRO A 457 -44.70 -6.39 10.18
CA PRO A 457 -45.91 -6.66 10.92
C PRO A 457 -46.66 -5.35 11.10
N GLU A 458 -47.94 -5.34 10.75
CA GLU A 458 -48.85 -4.25 11.10
C GLU A 458 -48.70 -4.01 12.59
N THR A 459 -48.15 -2.85 12.98
CA THR A 459 -48.27 -2.38 14.34
C THR A 459 -49.75 -2.09 14.56
N GLU A 460 -50.45 -3.07 15.14
CA GLU A 460 -51.79 -2.88 15.68
C GLU A 460 -51.71 -1.87 16.85
N SER A 461 -52.59 -0.86 16.74
CA SER A 461 -53.04 0.13 17.74
C SER A 461 -52.08 1.19 18.26
#